data_AF-A0A968N6Z9-F1
#
_entry.id   AF-A0A968N6Z9-F1
#
_cell.length_a   1.000
_cell.length_b   1.000
_cell.length_c   1.000
_cell.angle_alpha   90.00
_cell.angle_beta   90.00
_cell.angle_gamma   90.00
#
_symmetry.space_group_name_H-M   'P 1'
#
loop_
_entity.id
_entity.type
_entity.pdbx_description
1 polymer ?
#
loop_
_entity_poly.entity_id
_entity_poly.type
_entity_poly.pdbx_seq_one_letter_code
_entity_poly.pdbx_strand_id
1 'polypeptide(L)'
;MTATLAVALSFFTVAVPSAWAHRPHDIVSQVELSPDFANDRTVFVEVRGNLCKSTDGGDRWQRLVKGLDNRNQPQGLVVSQQTADILYLAIELVRLEALVE
;
A
#
# COMPACT_ATOMS: atom_id res chain seq x y z
N MET A 1 32.81 19.05 56.47
CA MET A 1 31.50 18.45 56.81
C MET A 1 30.48 19.55 56.53
N THR A 2 29.54 19.52 55.58
CA THR A 2 28.89 18.48 54.75
C THR A 2 28.20 19.18 53.56
N ALA A 3 27.99 18.42 52.48
CA ALA A 3 27.22 18.62 51.23
C ALA A 3 26.03 19.62 51.28
N THR A 4 25.56 20.21 50.17
CA THR A 4 24.78 19.47 49.15
C THR A 4 24.59 20.29 47.86
N LEU A 5 24.91 19.66 46.71
CA LEU A 5 24.57 20.12 45.37
C LEU A 5 23.24 19.43 44.99
N ALA A 6 22.16 20.20 44.78
CA ALA A 6 20.90 19.64 44.30
C ALA A 6 20.92 19.57 42.77
N VAL A 7 21.07 18.36 42.22
CA VAL A 7 20.81 18.10 40.79
C VAL A 7 19.31 17.87 40.65
N ALA A 8 18.59 18.85 40.09
CA ALA A 8 17.20 18.66 39.70
C ALA A 8 17.18 17.87 38.39
N LEU A 9 16.80 16.58 38.46
CA LEU A 9 16.50 15.78 37.28
C LEU A 9 15.11 16.17 36.79
N SER A 10 15.04 17.03 35.77
CA SER A 10 13.79 17.37 35.10
C SER A 10 13.34 16.18 34.25
N PHE A 11 12.37 15.41 34.73
CA PHE A 11 11.69 14.42 33.91
C PHE A 11 10.81 15.15 32.88
N PHE A 12 11.28 15.21 31.64
CA PHE A 12 10.45 15.60 30.51
C PHE A 12 9.46 14.47 30.24
N THR A 13 8.27 14.53 30.85
CA THR A 13 7.17 13.65 30.45
C THR A 13 6.59 14.20 29.15
N VAL A 14 7.22 13.87 28.02
CA VAL A 14 6.48 13.91 26.76
C VAL A 14 5.45 12.81 26.87
N ALA A 15 4.19 13.19 27.12
CA ALA A 15 3.07 12.32 26.85
C ALA A 15 3.04 12.10 25.35
N VAL A 16 3.82 11.12 24.86
CA VAL A 16 3.65 10.61 23.50
C VAL A 16 2.33 9.87 23.58
N PRO A 17 1.22 10.38 22.99
CA PRO A 17 0.00 9.60 22.94
C PRO A 17 0.37 8.28 22.28
N SER A 18 -0.08 7.16 22.87
CA SER A 18 0.08 5.84 22.27
C SER A 18 -0.26 5.97 20.80
N ALA A 19 0.70 5.77 19.91
CA ALA A 19 0.37 5.62 18.51
C ALA A 19 -0.55 4.40 18.49
N TRP A 20 -1.85 4.61 18.24
CA TRP A 20 -2.82 3.54 18.07
C TRP A 20 -2.46 2.86 16.76
N ALA A 21 -1.36 2.12 16.76
CA ALA A 21 -0.98 1.20 15.71
C ALA A 21 -1.97 0.03 15.82
N HIS A 22 -3.22 0.27 15.42
CA HIS A 22 -3.94 -0.83 14.79
C HIS A 22 -3.00 -1.33 13.70
N ARG A 23 -2.73 -2.64 13.68
CA ARG A 23 -1.94 -3.24 12.60
C ARG A 23 -2.49 -2.66 11.28
N PRO A 24 -1.65 -2.15 10.35
CA PRO A 24 -2.17 -1.64 9.10
C PRO A 24 -3.03 -2.74 8.49
N HIS A 25 -4.34 -2.50 8.43
CA HIS A 25 -5.30 -3.47 7.90
C HIS A 25 -5.31 -3.44 6.37
N ASP A 26 -4.66 -2.44 5.79
CA ASP A 26 -4.46 -2.30 4.37
C ASP A 26 -3.19 -3.06 3.98
N ILE A 27 -3.40 -4.35 3.69
CA ILE A 27 -2.37 -5.21 3.13
C ILE A 27 -2.09 -4.71 1.71
N VAL A 28 -0.85 -4.30 1.47
CA VAL A 28 -0.29 -4.13 0.13
C VAL A 28 0.24 -5.50 -0.29
N SER A 29 -0.51 -6.19 -1.14
CA SER A 29 -0.14 -7.52 -1.62
C SER A 29 0.89 -7.44 -2.75
N GLN A 30 0.88 -6.33 -3.50
CA GLN A 30 1.78 -6.15 -4.63
C GLN A 30 2.12 -4.67 -4.87
N VAL A 31 3.36 -4.44 -5.29
CA VAL A 31 3.90 -3.16 -5.74
C VAL A 31 4.61 -3.39 -7.07
N GLU A 32 4.31 -2.57 -8.07
CA GLU A 32 4.92 -2.62 -9.39
C GLU A 32 5.35 -1.21 -9.81
N LEU A 33 6.60 -1.07 -10.25
CA LEU A 33 7.14 0.20 -10.75
C LEU A 33 6.97 0.27 -12.27
N SER A 34 6.77 1.47 -12.80
CA SER A 34 6.91 1.68 -14.25
C SER A 34 8.34 1.37 -14.72
N PRO A 35 8.51 0.95 -15.99
CA PRO A 35 9.85 0.73 -16.56
C PRO A 35 10.71 2.00 -16.56
N ASP A 36 10.08 3.17 -16.64
CA ASP A 36 10.73 4.49 -16.63
C ASP A 36 10.59 5.23 -15.30
N PHE A 37 10.46 4.48 -14.20
CA PHE A 37 10.20 5.02 -12.85
C PHE A 37 11.16 6.15 -12.44
N ALA A 38 12.43 6.07 -12.86
CA ALA A 38 13.43 7.10 -12.59
C ALA A 38 13.01 8.49 -13.09
N ASN A 39 12.23 8.55 -14.17
CA ASN A 39 11.77 9.78 -14.80
C ASN A 39 10.30 10.09 -14.51
N ASP A 40 9.42 9.10 -14.56
CA ASP A 40 7.97 9.30 -14.47
C ASP A 40 7.38 9.09 -13.06
N ARG A 41 8.14 8.46 -12.16
CA ARG A 41 7.76 8.11 -10.78
C ARG A 41 6.40 7.39 -10.68
N THR A 42 6.03 6.63 -11.71
CA THR A 42 4.76 5.91 -11.71
C THR A 42 4.86 4.62 -10.90
N VAL A 43 3.95 4.44 -9.94
CA VAL A 43 3.86 3.22 -9.12
C VAL A 43 2.43 2.69 -9.15
N PHE A 44 2.29 1.37 -9.22
CA PHE A 44 1.02 0.68 -9.05
C PHE A 44 1.07 -0.19 -7.81
N VAL A 45 -0.03 -0.21 -7.05
CA VAL A 45 -0.18 -1.07 -5.88
C VAL A 45 -1.54 -1.76 -5.88
N GLU A 46 -1.56 -2.97 -5.37
CA GLU A 46 -2.80 -3.68 -5.03
C GLU A 46 -2.98 -3.63 -3.51
N VAL A 47 -4.08 -3.01 -3.09
CA VAL A 47 -4.42 -2.81 -1.68
C VAL A 47 -5.84 -3.29 -1.44
N ARG A 48 -5.99 -4.42 -0.74
CA ARG A 48 -7.30 -5.03 -0.39
C ARG A 48 -8.23 -5.25 -1.60
N GLY A 49 -7.69 -5.81 -2.68
CA GLY A 49 -8.37 -6.06 -3.95
C GLY A 49 -8.53 -4.81 -4.82
N ASN A 50 -7.92 -3.69 -4.45
CA ASN A 50 -8.07 -2.42 -5.15
C ASN A 50 -6.75 -2.04 -5.83
N LEU A 51 -6.80 -1.84 -7.13
CA LEU A 51 -5.67 -1.34 -7.88
C LEU A 51 -5.58 0.19 -7.73
N CYS A 52 -4.43 0.68 -7.32
CA CYS A 52 -4.14 2.10 -7.16
C CYS A 52 -2.89 2.48 -7.96
N LYS A 53 -2.84 3.72 -8.43
CA LYS A 53 -1.73 4.32 -9.17
C LYS A 53 -1.26 5.59 -8.46
N SER A 54 0.05 5.79 -8.41
CA SER A 54 0.70 7.06 -8.10
C SER A 54 1.54 7.49 -9.31
N THR A 55 1.69 8.81 -9.51
CA THR A 55 2.61 9.42 -10.49
C THR A 55 3.58 10.38 -9.82
N ASP A 56 3.70 10.31 -8.49
CA ASP A 56 4.55 11.17 -7.68
C ASP A 56 5.42 10.35 -6.71
N GLY A 57 5.65 9.07 -7.02
CA GLY A 57 6.53 8.19 -6.23
C GLY A 57 5.88 7.64 -4.96
N GLY A 58 4.55 7.73 -4.84
CA GLY A 58 3.79 7.18 -3.73
C GLY A 58 3.28 8.20 -2.70
N ASP A 59 3.47 9.50 -2.95
CA ASP A 59 2.97 10.57 -2.09
C ASP A 59 1.44 10.70 -2.18
N ARG A 60 0.88 10.49 -3.38
CA ARG A 60 -0.57 10.52 -3.64
C ARG A 60 -1.00 9.34 -4.49
N TRP A 61 -2.20 8.84 -4.21
CA TRP A 61 -2.76 7.65 -4.84
C TRP A 61 -4.12 7.93 -5.46
N GLN A 62 -4.29 7.43 -6.69
CA GLN A 62 -5.57 7.37 -7.39
C GLN A 62 -5.99 5.91 -7.54
N ARG A 63 -7.20 5.59 -7.11
CA ARG A 63 -7.80 4.27 -7.31
C ARG A 63 -8.23 4.09 -8.77
N LEU A 64 -7.87 2.96 -9.37
CA LEU A 64 -8.30 2.54 -10.69
C LEU A 64 -9.56 1.65 -10.56
N VAL A 65 -10.69 2.10 -11.10
CA VAL A 65 -12.02 1.48 -10.85
C VAL A 65 -12.69 0.94 -12.13
N LYS A 66 -11.97 0.90 -13.25
CA LYS A 66 -12.59 0.61 -14.55
C LYS A 66 -12.53 -0.88 -14.88
N GLY A 67 -13.68 -1.56 -14.85
CA GLY A 67 -13.83 -2.94 -15.34
C GLY A 67 -13.38 -4.04 -14.37
N LEU A 68 -12.95 -3.70 -13.15
CA LEU A 68 -12.63 -4.64 -12.08
C LEU A 68 -13.67 -4.46 -10.98
N ASP A 69 -14.60 -5.40 -10.83
CA ASP A 69 -15.37 -5.51 -9.59
C ASP A 69 -14.44 -6.17 -8.56
N ASN A 70 -14.21 -5.56 -7.40
CA ASN A 70 -13.23 -6.05 -6.40
C ASN A 70 -13.63 -7.39 -5.74
N ARG A 71 -14.46 -8.20 -6.42
CA ARG A 71 -14.91 -9.51 -6.00
C ARG A 71 -13.79 -10.54 -6.09
N ASN A 72 -12.89 -10.38 -7.05
CA ASN A 72 -11.73 -11.26 -7.21
C ASN A 72 -10.47 -10.47 -6.91
N GLN A 73 -9.69 -10.95 -5.94
CA GLN A 73 -8.37 -10.39 -5.66
C GLN A 73 -7.43 -10.73 -6.82
N PRO A 74 -6.75 -9.75 -7.43
CA PRO A 74 -5.71 -10.04 -8.40
C PRO A 74 -4.63 -10.91 -7.74
N GLN A 75 -4.32 -12.04 -8.36
CA GLN A 75 -3.24 -12.92 -7.90
C GLN A 75 -1.87 -12.46 -8.43
N GLY A 76 -1.88 -11.60 -9.45
CA GLY A 76 -0.68 -11.01 -10.00
C GLY A 76 -0.97 -9.77 -10.84
N LEU A 77 -0.06 -8.82 -10.76
CA LEU A 77 -0.03 -7.56 -11.49
C LEU A 77 1.33 -7.45 -12.18
N VAL A 78 1.39 -7.09 -13.47
CA VAL A 78 2.68 -6.73 -14.09
C VAL A 78 2.48 -5.55 -15.03
N VAL A 79 3.41 -4.59 -14.98
CA VAL A 79 3.43 -3.46 -15.91
C VAL A 79 4.13 -3.90 -17.19
N SER A 80 3.59 -3.50 -18.35
CA SER A 80 4.28 -3.71 -19.62
C SER A 80 5.64 -3.02 -19.63
N GLN A 81 6.69 -3.74 -19.99
CA GLN A 81 8.05 -3.19 -20.08
C GLN A 81 8.22 -2.15 -21.20
N GLN A 82 7.27 -2.08 -22.13
CA GLN A 82 7.29 -1.12 -23.24
C GLN A 82 6.61 0.21 -22.89
N THR A 83 5.62 0.18 -22.00
CA THR A 83 4.84 1.36 -21.60
C THR A 83 4.10 1.13 -20.30
N ALA A 84 4.03 2.16 -19.44
CA ALA A 84 3.23 2.13 -18.21
C ALA A 84 1.71 2.26 -18.44
N ASP A 85 1.26 2.42 -19.69
CA ASP A 85 -0.17 2.50 -20.05
C ASP A 85 -0.86 1.14 -20.06
N ILE A 86 -0.09 0.05 -20.12
CA ILE A 86 -0.61 -1.32 -20.17
C ILE A 86 -0.22 -2.05 -18.88
N LEU A 87 -1.25 -2.59 -18.21
CA LEU A 87 -1.13 -3.46 -17.04
C LEU A 87 -1.75 -4.82 -17.37
N TYR A 88 -1.06 -5.89 -17.02
CA TYR A 88 -1.62 -7.24 -17.06
C TYR A 88 -2.02 -7.67 -15.65
N LEU A 89 -3.22 -8.21 -15.52
CA LEU A 89 -3.75 -8.74 -14.26
C LEU A 89 -4.03 -10.24 -14.43
N ALA A 90 -3.52 -11.03 -13.51
CA ALA A 90 -3.96 -12.40 -13.30
C ALA A 90 -5.09 -12.39 -12.28
N ILE A 91 -6.28 -12.80 -12.70
CA ILE A 91 -7.43 -12.98 -11.82
C ILE A 91 -7.76 -14.47 -11.72
N GLU A 92 -8.19 -14.90 -10.55
CA GLU A 92 -8.75 -16.24 -10.42
C GLU A 92 -10.15 -16.25 -11.07
N LEU A 93 -10.36 -17.22 -11.96
CA LEU A 93 -11.68 -17.47 -12.53
C LEU A 93 -12.51 -18.20 -11.48
N VAL A 94 -13.56 -17.56 -10.95
CA VAL A 94 -14.51 -18.27 -10.09
C VAL A 94 -15.16 -19.36 -10.92
N ARG A 95 -14.90 -20.61 -10.57
CA ARG A 95 -15.54 -21.78 -11.20
C ARG A 95 -17.03 -21.74 -10.88
N LEU A 96 -17.87 -21.63 -11.90
CA LEU A 96 -19.32 -21.76 -11.77
C LEU A 96 -19.68 -23.24 -11.61
N GLU A 97 -19.50 -23.80 -10.43
CA GLU A 97 -20.17 -25.04 -10.05
C GLU A 97 -21.46 -24.72 -9.33
N ALA A 98 -22.43 -24.23 -10.11
CA ALA A 98 -23.79 -23.99 -9.66
C ALA A 98 -24.77 -24.00 -10.86
N LEU A 99 -24.75 -25.02 -11.72
CA LEU A 99 -25.84 -25.31 -12.67
C LEU A 99 -25.90 -26.82 -13.04
N VAL A 100 -25.76 -27.71 -12.05
CA VAL A 100 -26.18 -29.11 -12.19
C VAL A 100 -26.89 -29.53 -10.91
N GLU A 101 -28.16 -29.12 -10.80
CA GLU A 101 -29.21 -29.86 -10.09
C GLU A 101 -30.44 -29.93 -10.99
#